data_AF-A0A3S0PDM5-F1
#
_entry.id   AF-A0A3S0PDM5-F1
#
_cell.length_a   1.000
_cell.length_b   1.000
_cell.length_c   1.000
_cell.angle_alpha   90.00
_cell.angle_beta   90.00
_cell.angle_gamma   90.00
#
_symmetry.space_group_name_H-M   'P 1'
#
loop_
_entity.id
_entity.type
_entity.pdbx_description
1 polymer ?
#
loop_
_entity_poly.entity_id
_entity_poly.type
_entity_poly.pdbx_seq_one_letter_code
_entity_poly.pdbx_strand_id
1 'polypeptide(L)'
;WALWNAEDDMTNFQRNFSTGEVEVEDSVIYHKTEFKERRNHYSFYSVNEAIKGFDTDRDSFVGLYNGFDTPEVVTDGKPKNTIAHGWSPIASHYIEVELKPGESKDYVFMLGYVEVAADDKWESKSIINKKPAKAMIEKYNTVEKVEAAFNELRTYWDNLLGTINIKSRDDKLDRMVNIWNQYQCMVTFNMSRSASFFESGIGRGMGFRDSNQDLIGFVHQIPERARERIIDIASTQFEDGSCYHQYQPLTKKGNAAIGGDFNDDPLWLILSTTEYIKETGDFTLLDELVPFDNDASKAKTHFEHLKVSFYHVVNNLGPHQLPLIGRADWNDCLNLNCFSNDPNESFQTTGNKKGETAESLMIAGLFVVYGKEFVKLCRQIGKDAEALEAENHVNNMIEAVKQHGWDGDWYLRAYDYYGKKIGSNENEEGKIFIESQGWCSMAEIGKEEGLVEKSLNSVKEHLDCEYGIVLNSPAFTKYYIEYGEISTYPAGYKENGGIFCHNNPWIMIGETMIGRG
;
A
#
# COMPACT_ATOMS: atom_id res chain seq x y z
N TRP A 1 25.94 4.92 -2.34
CA TRP A 1 24.72 5.74 -2.22
C TRP A 1 23.91 5.62 -3.51
N ALA A 2 22.62 5.94 -3.48
CA ALA A 2 21.77 6.00 -4.68
C ALA A 2 21.68 7.45 -5.19
N LEU A 3 21.46 7.64 -6.50
CA LEU A 3 21.34 8.95 -7.15
C LEU A 3 19.92 9.55 -7.05
N TRP A 4 19.29 9.38 -5.87
CA TRP A 4 17.99 9.91 -5.46
C TRP A 4 16.76 9.37 -6.18
N ASN A 5 16.68 9.51 -7.50
CA ASN A 5 15.59 8.92 -8.29
C ASN A 5 16.03 7.50 -8.69
N ALA A 6 15.39 6.48 -8.10
CA ALA A 6 15.79 5.09 -8.30
C ALA A 6 15.62 4.61 -9.76
N GLU A 7 14.60 5.08 -10.48
CA GLU A 7 14.40 4.72 -11.89
C GLU A 7 15.52 5.30 -12.76
N ASP A 8 15.88 6.58 -12.56
CA ASP A 8 17.01 7.19 -13.26
C ASP A 8 18.33 6.47 -12.89
N ASP A 9 18.56 6.21 -11.60
CA ASP A 9 19.75 5.55 -11.06
C ASP A 9 20.08 4.25 -11.80
N MET A 10 19.06 3.44 -12.12
CA MET A 10 19.24 2.13 -12.75
C MET A 10 19.08 2.11 -14.28
N THR A 11 18.65 3.20 -14.93
CA THR A 11 18.39 3.21 -16.38
C THR A 11 19.21 4.23 -17.16
N ASN A 12 19.64 5.34 -16.54
CA ASN A 12 20.14 6.51 -17.26
C ASN A 12 21.65 6.74 -17.12
N PHE A 13 22.44 5.66 -17.21
CA PHE A 13 23.90 5.71 -17.13
C PHE A 13 24.56 6.67 -18.13
N GLN A 14 23.88 6.91 -19.26
CA GLN A 14 24.29 7.91 -20.25
C GLN A 14 24.52 9.29 -19.63
N ARG A 15 23.65 9.70 -18.70
CA ARG A 15 23.75 10.97 -17.97
C ARG A 15 24.38 10.78 -16.61
N ASN A 16 23.86 9.87 -15.80
CA ASN A 16 24.04 9.92 -14.35
C ASN A 16 25.45 9.50 -13.90
N PHE A 17 26.21 8.74 -14.71
CA PHE A 17 27.65 8.53 -14.53
C PHE A 17 28.50 9.82 -14.62
N SER A 18 27.93 10.95 -15.03
CA SER A 18 28.60 12.25 -15.08
C SER A 18 28.08 13.24 -14.03
N THR A 19 27.26 12.79 -13.06
CA THR A 19 26.56 13.69 -12.13
C THR A 19 26.94 13.54 -10.65
N GLY A 20 27.56 12.42 -10.28
CA GLY A 20 27.99 12.12 -8.90
C GLY A 20 28.86 13.24 -8.31
N GLU A 21 28.40 13.86 -7.22
CA GLU A 21 29.14 14.93 -6.53
C GLU A 21 29.10 14.74 -5.00
N VAL A 22 30.24 15.00 -4.36
CA VAL A 22 30.41 14.86 -2.90
C VAL A 22 31.15 16.05 -2.30
N GLU A 23 31.03 16.21 -0.97
CA GLU A 23 31.97 16.99 -0.14
C GLU A 23 32.44 16.12 1.02
N VAL A 24 33.63 16.40 1.55
CA VAL A 24 34.13 15.77 2.78
C VAL A 24 34.61 16.88 3.70
N GLU A 25 34.15 16.86 4.95
CA GLU A 25 34.54 17.82 5.98
C GLU A 25 34.64 17.07 7.31
N ASP A 26 35.80 17.18 7.96
CA ASP A 26 36.14 16.45 9.19
C ASP A 26 35.89 14.94 9.05
N SER A 27 34.95 14.40 9.81
CA SER A 27 34.57 12.97 9.81
C SER A 27 33.18 12.77 9.21
N VAL A 28 32.86 13.57 8.18
CA VAL A 28 31.58 13.57 7.49
C VAL A 28 31.77 13.61 5.98
N ILE A 29 31.11 12.70 5.30
CA ILE A 29 31.02 12.64 3.84
C ILE A 29 29.61 13.07 3.44
N TYR A 30 29.48 13.97 2.47
CA TYR A 30 28.20 14.50 1.98
C TYR A 30 27.94 14.07 0.54
N HIS A 31 26.77 13.48 0.26
CA HIS A 31 26.28 13.20 -1.08
C HIS A 31 25.47 14.38 -1.59
N LYS A 32 25.94 15.08 -2.61
CA LYS A 32 25.28 16.30 -3.11
C LYS A 32 24.99 16.26 -4.61
N THR A 33 24.86 15.06 -5.19
CA THR A 33 24.50 14.89 -6.60
C THR A 33 23.23 15.66 -6.93
N GLU A 34 23.28 16.48 -7.99
CA GLU A 34 22.22 17.40 -8.43
C GLU A 34 21.80 18.48 -7.41
N PHE A 35 22.50 18.64 -6.29
CA PHE A 35 22.24 19.74 -5.35
C PHE A 35 22.54 21.10 -5.95
N LYS A 36 23.48 21.19 -6.90
CA LYS A 36 23.77 22.45 -7.63
C LYS A 36 22.59 22.98 -8.44
N GLU A 37 21.64 22.12 -8.78
CA GLU A 37 20.49 22.44 -9.62
C GLU A 37 19.18 22.41 -8.81
N ARG A 38 18.24 21.55 -9.19
CA ARG A 38 16.84 21.56 -8.73
C ARG A 38 16.64 20.95 -7.35
N ARG A 39 17.56 20.09 -6.90
CA ARG A 39 17.44 19.47 -5.56
C ARG A 39 17.79 20.49 -4.50
N ASN A 40 16.97 20.55 -3.47
CA ASN A 40 17.21 21.32 -2.25
C ASN A 40 17.66 20.40 -1.10
N HIS A 41 18.04 19.17 -1.40
CA HIS A 41 18.40 18.16 -0.42
C HIS A 41 19.70 17.44 -0.72
N TYR A 42 20.35 16.96 0.33
CA TYR A 42 21.54 16.13 0.29
C TYR A 42 21.49 15.08 1.40
N SER A 43 22.42 14.13 1.37
CA SER A 43 22.62 13.16 2.45
C SER A 43 24.02 13.27 2.99
N PHE A 44 24.24 12.79 4.20
CA PHE A 44 25.57 12.69 4.76
C PHE A 44 25.76 11.37 5.47
N TYR A 45 27.01 10.92 5.57
CA TYR A 45 27.42 9.82 6.42
C TYR A 45 28.53 10.31 7.33
N SER A 46 28.30 10.22 8.63
CA SER A 46 29.22 10.74 9.65
C SER A 46 29.63 9.67 10.63
N VAL A 47 30.75 9.91 11.31
CA VAL A 47 31.16 9.19 12.51
C VAL A 47 31.60 10.18 13.60
N ASN A 48 31.30 9.88 14.86
CA ASN A 48 31.58 10.76 16.00
C ASN A 48 33.05 10.75 16.50
N GLU A 49 33.98 10.28 15.67
CA GLU A 49 35.40 10.17 15.99
C GLU A 49 36.23 10.70 14.81
N ALA A 50 37.41 11.25 15.10
CA ALA A 50 38.36 11.64 14.05
C ALA A 50 38.80 10.42 13.21
N ILE A 51 38.58 10.50 11.90
CA ILE A 51 38.99 9.47 10.95
C ILE A 51 40.48 9.59 10.56
N LYS A 52 41.08 8.47 10.16
CA LYS A 52 42.44 8.39 9.58
C LYS A 52 42.44 8.43 8.05
N GLY A 53 41.28 8.25 7.43
CA GLY A 53 41.05 8.49 6.02
C GLY A 53 39.62 8.14 5.63
N PHE A 54 39.32 8.27 4.34
CA PHE A 54 37.98 8.03 3.80
C PHE A 54 38.07 7.53 2.36
N ASP A 55 36.94 7.10 1.82
CA ASP A 55 36.77 6.91 0.39
C ASP A 55 35.34 7.25 -0.03
N THR A 56 35.21 7.93 -1.17
CA THR A 56 33.91 8.34 -1.70
C THR A 56 33.63 7.82 -3.10
N ASP A 57 34.60 7.18 -3.75
CA ASP A 57 34.46 6.57 -5.08
C ASP A 57 34.42 5.04 -4.99
N ARG A 58 33.38 4.40 -5.55
CA ARG A 58 33.18 2.95 -5.44
C ARG A 58 34.28 2.17 -6.15
N ASP A 59 34.66 2.55 -7.36
CA ASP A 59 35.60 1.77 -8.16
C ASP A 59 36.99 1.80 -7.54
N SER A 60 37.38 2.93 -6.94
CA SER A 60 38.61 3.03 -6.16
C SER A 60 38.55 2.20 -4.87
N PHE A 61 37.42 2.19 -4.16
CA PHE A 61 37.27 1.46 -2.90
C PHE A 61 37.19 -0.06 -3.09
N VAL A 62 36.31 -0.49 -3.99
CA VAL A 62 36.02 -1.90 -4.27
C VAL A 62 37.07 -2.50 -5.19
N GLY A 63 37.47 -1.78 -6.24
CA GLY A 63 38.22 -2.31 -7.37
C GLY A 63 37.26 -2.76 -8.48
N LEU A 64 37.57 -2.38 -9.73
CA LEU A 64 36.69 -2.59 -10.89
C LEU A 64 36.22 -4.04 -11.10
N TYR A 65 37.04 -5.01 -10.69
CA TYR A 65 36.79 -6.44 -10.91
C TYR A 65 36.54 -7.23 -9.61
N ASN A 66 36.29 -6.54 -8.49
CA ASN A 66 36.00 -7.17 -7.20
C ASN A 66 34.55 -6.95 -6.75
N GLY A 67 34.13 -7.69 -5.74
CA GLY A 67 32.82 -7.57 -5.11
C GLY A 67 32.87 -6.91 -3.73
N PHE A 68 31.70 -6.74 -3.11
CA PHE A 68 31.58 -6.21 -1.74
C PHE A 68 32.23 -7.14 -0.69
N ASP A 69 32.45 -8.41 -1.02
CA ASP A 69 33.16 -9.40 -0.20
C ASP A 69 34.68 -9.18 -0.15
N THR A 70 35.27 -8.54 -1.16
CA THR A 70 36.72 -8.36 -1.31
C THR A 70 37.13 -6.96 -1.80
N PRO A 71 36.73 -5.85 -1.13
CA PRO A 71 37.16 -4.51 -1.55
C PRO A 71 38.68 -4.34 -1.47
N GLU A 72 39.28 -3.76 -2.51
CA GLU A 72 40.75 -3.52 -2.55
C GLU A 72 41.23 -2.72 -1.34
N VAL A 73 40.53 -1.63 -0.98
CA VAL A 73 40.92 -0.75 0.13
C VAL A 73 40.95 -1.49 1.47
N VAL A 74 40.00 -2.40 1.69
CA VAL A 74 39.93 -3.22 2.91
C VAL A 74 41.04 -4.25 2.92
N THR A 75 41.29 -4.92 1.79
CA THR A 75 42.35 -5.92 1.62
C THR A 75 43.73 -5.31 1.82
N ASP A 76 43.94 -4.11 1.31
CA ASP A 76 45.18 -3.34 1.44
C ASP A 76 45.38 -2.78 2.86
N GLY A 77 44.31 -2.67 3.65
CA GLY A 77 44.34 -2.16 5.02
C GLY A 77 44.60 -0.65 5.12
N LYS A 78 44.40 0.12 4.04
CA LYS A 78 44.71 1.57 3.97
C LYS A 78 43.70 2.31 3.09
N PRO A 79 43.19 3.48 3.52
CA PRO A 79 42.26 4.28 2.74
C PRO A 79 42.94 4.91 1.51
N LYS A 80 42.20 5.12 0.42
CA LYS A 80 42.70 5.83 -0.77
C LYS A 80 42.38 7.32 -0.77
N ASN A 81 41.56 7.83 0.17
CA ASN A 81 41.18 9.24 0.30
C ASN A 81 40.56 9.82 -0.98
N THR A 82 39.70 9.02 -1.62
CA THR A 82 39.12 9.35 -2.92
C THR A 82 37.99 10.37 -2.82
N ILE A 83 37.92 11.25 -3.80
CA ILE A 83 36.82 12.21 -4.02
C ILE A 83 36.10 11.81 -5.31
N ALA A 84 34.84 11.38 -5.20
CA ALA A 84 34.03 10.98 -6.33
C ALA A 84 33.75 12.15 -7.27
N HIS A 85 33.75 11.85 -8.57
CA HIS A 85 33.42 12.77 -9.64
C HIS A 85 32.71 12.00 -10.76
N GLY A 86 31.38 12.02 -10.75
CA GLY A 86 30.58 11.11 -11.56
C GLY A 86 30.54 9.70 -10.97
N TRP A 87 30.38 8.71 -11.85
CA TRP A 87 30.36 7.28 -11.55
C TRP A 87 29.43 6.92 -10.38
N SER A 88 29.94 6.24 -9.35
CA SER A 88 29.15 5.69 -8.26
C SER A 88 29.68 6.20 -6.90
N PRO A 89 29.13 7.31 -6.39
CA PRO A 89 29.48 7.82 -5.07
C PRO A 89 29.14 6.83 -3.93
N ILE A 90 30.07 6.71 -2.98
CA ILE A 90 29.94 5.97 -1.73
C ILE A 90 30.38 6.86 -0.55
N ALA A 91 30.27 6.33 0.67
CA ALA A 91 30.83 6.94 1.85
C ALA A 91 31.45 5.87 2.73
N SER A 92 32.78 5.92 2.85
CA SER A 92 33.58 4.99 3.66
C SER A 92 34.53 5.77 4.56
N HIS A 93 34.61 5.37 5.83
CA HIS A 93 35.51 5.96 6.82
C HIS A 93 36.55 4.91 7.24
N TYR A 94 37.78 5.34 7.47
CA TYR A 94 38.86 4.49 7.97
C TYR A 94 39.30 5.00 9.34
N ILE A 95 39.27 4.11 10.34
CA ILE A 95 39.65 4.39 11.73
C ILE A 95 40.60 3.29 12.20
N GLU A 96 41.78 3.66 12.67
CA GLU A 96 42.69 2.75 13.36
C GLU A 96 42.33 2.68 14.84
N VAL A 97 42.22 1.46 15.37
CA VAL A 97 41.83 1.22 16.77
C VAL A 97 42.82 0.26 17.41
N GLU A 98 43.40 0.68 18.53
CA GLU A 98 44.18 -0.19 19.41
C GLU A 98 43.35 -0.50 20.65
N LEU A 99 43.16 -1.78 20.95
CA LEU A 99 42.40 -2.25 22.11
C LEU A 99 43.27 -3.19 22.95
N LYS A 100 43.31 -2.97 24.27
CA LYS A 100 43.87 -3.94 25.22
C LYS A 100 42.95 -5.16 25.34
N PRO A 101 43.45 -6.30 25.86
CA PRO A 101 42.58 -7.44 26.17
C PRO A 101 41.42 -7.04 27.08
N GLY A 102 40.19 -7.23 26.60
CA GLY A 102 38.95 -6.90 27.33
C GLY A 102 38.46 -5.46 27.18
N GLU A 103 39.18 -4.61 26.44
CA GLU A 103 38.75 -3.23 26.12
C GLU A 103 37.77 -3.23 24.95
N SER A 104 36.76 -2.38 25.02
CA SER A 104 35.82 -2.09 23.93
C SER A 104 35.80 -0.60 23.62
N LYS A 105 35.47 -0.25 22.37
CA LYS A 105 35.29 1.12 21.95
C LYS A 105 34.07 1.22 21.04
N ASP A 106 33.22 2.20 21.33
CA ASP A 106 31.99 2.45 20.60
C ASP A 106 32.15 3.63 19.65
N TYR A 107 31.51 3.52 18.50
CA TYR A 107 31.45 4.55 17.47
C TYR A 107 30.00 4.75 17.06
N VAL A 108 29.60 6.01 16.88
CA VAL A 108 28.28 6.35 16.38
C VAL A 108 28.41 6.77 14.93
N PHE A 109 27.82 5.99 14.04
CA PHE A 109 27.67 6.33 12.63
C PHE A 109 26.25 6.84 12.37
N MET A 110 26.12 7.84 11.50
CA MET A 110 24.81 8.38 11.12
C MET A 110 24.72 8.62 9.63
N LEU A 111 23.72 8.00 9.00
CA LEU A 111 23.23 8.34 7.66
C LEU A 111 22.08 9.34 7.81
N GLY A 112 22.30 10.57 7.36
CA GLY A 112 21.31 11.65 7.44
C GLY A 112 20.78 12.06 6.07
N TYR A 113 19.57 12.62 6.09
CA TYR A 113 18.95 13.31 4.96
C TYR A 113 18.65 14.74 5.40
N VAL A 114 18.99 15.71 4.57
CA VAL A 114 18.82 17.14 4.87
C VAL A 114 18.14 17.82 3.69
N GLU A 115 17.07 18.53 3.98
CA GLU A 115 16.51 19.57 3.11
C GLU A 115 16.93 20.95 3.62
N VAL A 116 17.17 21.86 2.67
CA VAL A 116 17.41 23.27 2.96
C VAL A 116 16.50 24.15 2.11
N ALA A 117 16.17 25.34 2.62
CA ALA A 117 15.44 26.33 1.85
C ALA A 117 16.26 26.77 0.62
N ALA A 118 15.58 27.13 -0.47
CA ALA A 118 16.24 27.45 -1.74
C ALA A 118 17.25 28.61 -1.65
N ASP A 119 16.96 29.58 -0.78
CA ASP A 119 17.77 30.75 -0.49
C ASP A 119 18.93 30.49 0.50
N ASP A 120 18.88 29.41 1.28
CA ASP A 120 19.91 29.01 2.25
C ASP A 120 20.65 27.74 1.82
N LYS A 121 20.70 27.46 0.51
CA LYS A 121 21.38 26.27 -0.05
C LYS A 121 22.88 26.25 0.16
N TRP A 122 23.52 27.43 0.19
CA TRP A 122 24.96 27.56 0.04
C TRP A 122 25.57 28.29 1.23
N GLU A 123 26.59 27.69 1.85
CA GLU A 123 27.45 28.40 2.80
C GLU A 123 28.36 29.39 2.06
N SER A 124 28.90 28.96 0.93
CA SER A 124 29.64 29.78 -0.03
C SER A 124 29.53 29.17 -1.43
N LYS A 125 30.13 29.80 -2.44
CA LYS A 125 30.01 29.34 -3.84
C LYS A 125 30.44 27.87 -3.97
N SER A 126 29.49 27.03 -4.39
CA SER A 126 29.66 25.57 -4.57
C SER A 126 29.88 24.74 -3.30
N ILE A 127 29.76 25.34 -2.11
CA ILE A 127 29.85 24.68 -0.81
C ILE A 127 28.47 24.66 -0.16
N ILE A 128 27.95 23.45 0.10
CA ILE A 128 26.59 23.29 0.64
C ILE A 128 26.47 23.87 2.06
N ASN A 129 25.27 24.33 2.43
CA ASN A 129 24.97 24.69 3.81
C ASN A 129 24.90 23.44 4.70
N LYS A 130 25.92 23.26 5.54
CA LYS A 130 26.06 22.11 6.44
C LYS A 130 25.47 22.31 7.83
N LYS A 131 24.90 23.49 8.14
CA LYS A 131 24.38 23.80 9.49
C LYS A 131 23.33 22.78 9.96
N PRO A 132 22.35 22.36 9.13
CA PRO A 132 21.36 21.38 9.57
C PRO A 132 21.98 20.00 9.83
N ALA A 133 22.89 19.55 8.96
CA ALA A 133 23.62 18.29 9.16
C ALA A 133 24.42 18.30 10.46
N LYS A 134 25.17 19.38 10.74
CA LYS A 134 25.94 19.54 11.99
C LYS A 134 25.03 19.51 13.22
N ALA A 135 23.86 20.13 13.16
CA ALA A 135 22.88 20.06 14.25
C ALA A 135 22.34 18.63 14.47
N MET A 136 22.08 17.86 13.40
CA MET A 136 21.67 16.47 13.50
C MET A 136 22.77 15.60 14.10
N ILE A 137 24.02 15.77 13.66
CA ILE A 137 25.20 15.04 14.17
C ILE A 137 25.38 15.33 15.66
N GLU A 138 25.34 16.61 16.06
CA GLU A 138 25.47 17.02 17.47
C GLU A 138 24.39 16.41 18.36
N LYS A 139 23.18 16.20 17.83
CA LYS A 139 22.08 15.58 18.59
C LYS A 139 22.38 14.13 18.99
N TYR A 140 23.25 13.42 18.27
CA TYR A 140 23.55 12.00 18.53
C TYR A 140 25.06 11.68 18.54
N ASN A 141 25.93 12.65 18.84
CA ASN A 141 27.39 12.48 18.79
C ASN A 141 28.02 11.65 19.92
N THR A 142 27.23 11.14 20.86
CA THR A 142 27.70 10.34 22.01
C THR A 142 26.81 9.12 22.19
N VAL A 143 27.38 8.01 22.68
CA VAL A 143 26.64 6.77 22.97
C VAL A 143 25.46 7.03 23.90
N GLU A 144 25.62 7.89 24.91
CA GLU A 144 24.57 8.22 25.87
C GLU A 144 23.35 8.88 25.22
N LYS A 145 23.57 9.75 24.22
CA LYS A 145 22.50 10.40 23.44
C LYS A 145 21.78 9.39 22.54
N VAL A 146 22.53 8.45 21.95
CA VAL A 146 21.95 7.36 21.13
C VAL A 146 21.12 6.41 21.99
N GLU A 147 21.63 5.99 23.14
CA GLU A 147 20.91 5.13 24.08
C GLU A 147 19.67 5.82 24.64
N ALA A 148 19.73 7.11 24.94
CA ALA A 148 18.54 7.88 25.31
C ALA A 148 17.48 7.82 24.21
N ALA A 149 17.84 8.10 22.96
CA ALA A 149 16.93 8.04 21.82
C ALA A 149 16.41 6.62 21.54
N PHE A 150 17.23 5.58 21.74
CA PHE A 150 16.82 4.19 21.58
C PHE A 150 15.81 3.78 22.67
N ASN A 151 15.98 4.25 23.91
CA ASN A 151 15.01 4.04 24.98
C ASN A 151 13.72 4.84 24.78
N GLU A 152 13.79 6.05 24.22
CA GLU A 152 12.60 6.80 23.77
C GLU A 152 11.84 6.05 22.68
N LEU A 153 12.54 5.48 21.69
CA LEU A 153 11.94 4.64 20.65
C LEU A 153 11.28 3.38 21.23
N ARG A 154 11.92 2.73 22.21
CA ARG A 154 11.30 1.59 22.92
C ARG A 154 10.01 2.02 23.61
N THR A 155 10.05 3.12 24.36
CA THR A 155 8.86 3.65 25.06
C THR A 155 7.75 4.01 24.08
N TYR A 156 8.08 4.59 22.93
CA TYR A 156 7.13 4.85 21.85
C TYR A 156 6.42 3.56 21.40
N TRP A 157 7.17 2.50 21.11
CA TRP A 157 6.58 1.22 20.69
C TRP A 157 5.80 0.53 21.80
N ASP A 158 6.28 0.58 23.04
CA ASP A 158 5.57 0.02 24.21
C ASP A 158 4.21 0.70 24.40
N ASN A 159 4.15 2.03 24.23
CA ASN A 159 2.89 2.77 24.30
C ASN A 159 1.96 2.44 23.13
N LEU A 160 2.51 2.38 21.91
CA LEU A 160 1.75 2.11 20.69
C LEU A 160 1.10 0.72 20.70
N LEU A 161 1.88 -0.31 21.04
CA LEU A 161 1.42 -1.70 21.16
C LEU A 161 0.61 -1.92 22.46
N GLY A 162 0.68 -0.97 23.40
CA GLY A 162 -0.04 -0.98 24.66
C GLY A 162 -1.56 -0.89 24.52
N THR A 163 -2.07 -0.31 23.42
CA THR A 163 -3.50 0.00 23.24
C THR A 163 -4.39 -1.25 23.20
N ILE A 164 -3.99 -2.28 22.44
CA ILE A 164 -4.71 -3.56 22.37
C ILE A 164 -3.76 -4.67 22.80
N ASN A 165 -4.10 -5.33 23.90
CA ASN A 165 -3.38 -6.49 24.39
C ASN A 165 -4.33 -7.57 24.89
N ILE A 166 -4.00 -8.81 24.59
CA ILE A 166 -4.70 -10.00 25.08
C ILE A 166 -3.77 -10.85 25.93
N LYS A 167 -4.38 -11.67 26.79
CA LYS A 167 -3.71 -12.74 27.50
C LYS A 167 -4.57 -13.98 27.43
N SER A 168 -4.16 -14.93 26.61
CA SER A 168 -4.90 -16.17 26.37
C SER A 168 -4.11 -17.38 26.89
N ARG A 169 -4.51 -18.57 26.45
CA ARG A 169 -3.77 -19.82 26.68
C ARG A 169 -2.86 -20.19 25.50
N ASP A 170 -2.90 -19.40 24.42
CA ASP A 170 -2.12 -19.60 23.21
C ASP A 170 -1.11 -18.46 23.06
N ASP A 171 0.17 -18.78 23.25
CA ASP A 171 1.27 -17.82 23.16
C ASP A 171 1.52 -17.34 21.72
N LYS A 172 1.06 -18.10 20.71
CA LYS A 172 1.09 -17.71 19.31
C LYS A 172 0.05 -16.64 19.03
N LEU A 173 -1.17 -16.83 19.52
CA LEU A 173 -2.22 -15.83 19.40
C LEU A 173 -1.81 -14.54 20.13
N ASP A 174 -1.32 -14.66 21.36
CA ASP A 174 -0.90 -13.51 22.18
C ASP A 174 0.21 -12.72 21.47
N ARG A 175 1.27 -13.36 20.96
CA ARG A 175 2.35 -12.63 20.28
C ARG A 175 1.94 -12.01 18.93
N MET A 176 0.97 -12.61 18.24
CA MET A 176 0.46 -12.05 16.97
C MET A 176 -0.36 -10.80 17.24
N VAL A 177 -1.30 -10.86 18.19
CA VAL A 177 -2.15 -9.71 18.54
C VAL A 177 -1.33 -8.61 19.21
N ASN A 178 -0.50 -8.94 20.20
CA ASN A 178 0.16 -7.95 21.05
C ASN A 178 1.40 -7.30 20.39
N ILE A 179 1.98 -7.92 19.36
CA ILE A 179 3.26 -7.46 18.78
C ILE A 179 3.20 -7.45 17.26
N TRP A 180 3.25 -8.63 16.63
CA TRP A 180 3.67 -8.72 15.24
C TRP A 180 2.64 -8.21 14.24
N ASN A 181 1.35 -8.47 14.47
CA ASN A 181 0.30 -7.97 13.58
C ASN A 181 0.19 -6.44 13.66
N GLN A 182 0.19 -5.89 14.88
CA GLN A 182 0.14 -4.44 15.08
C GLN A 182 1.37 -3.72 14.53
N TYR A 183 2.57 -4.30 14.73
CA TYR A 183 3.81 -3.80 14.13
C TYR A 183 3.72 -3.80 12.59
N GLN A 184 3.21 -4.88 12.00
CA GLN A 184 3.01 -4.97 10.56
C GLN A 184 2.00 -3.93 10.04
N CYS A 185 0.91 -3.66 10.77
CA CYS A 185 -0.05 -2.62 10.41
C CYS A 185 0.57 -1.21 10.42
N MET A 186 1.50 -0.91 11.34
CA MET A 186 2.27 0.33 11.28
C MET A 186 3.17 0.39 10.04
N VAL A 187 3.81 -0.74 9.68
CA VAL A 187 4.65 -0.80 8.48
C VAL A 187 3.82 -0.59 7.22
N THR A 188 2.68 -1.29 7.05
CA THR A 188 1.82 -1.13 5.87
C THR A 188 1.19 0.26 5.81
N PHE A 189 0.77 0.84 6.93
CA PHE A 189 0.30 2.22 6.97
C PHE A 189 1.34 3.22 6.42
N ASN A 190 2.62 3.04 6.74
CA ASN A 190 3.68 3.92 6.26
C ASN A 190 4.10 3.62 4.82
N MET A 191 4.16 2.35 4.43
CA MET A 191 4.78 1.90 3.18
C MET A 191 3.77 1.57 2.08
N SER A 192 2.48 1.40 2.40
CA SER A 192 1.47 0.81 1.53
C SER A 192 2.02 -0.47 0.87
N ARG A 193 2.14 -0.48 -0.46
CA ARG A 193 2.77 -1.55 -1.27
C ARG A 193 3.94 -1.00 -2.10
N SER A 194 4.61 0.05 -1.63
CA SER A 194 5.61 0.79 -2.41
C SER A 194 6.97 0.08 -2.50
N ALA A 195 7.59 -0.24 -1.35
CA ALA A 195 8.95 -0.77 -1.30
C ALA A 195 9.10 -1.92 -0.29
N SER A 196 9.61 -3.05 -0.77
CA SER A 196 10.00 -4.23 0.01
C SER A 196 11.12 -4.98 -0.73
N PHE A 197 11.40 -6.23 -0.35
CA PHE A 197 12.31 -7.08 -1.13
C PHE A 197 11.68 -7.64 -2.41
N PHE A 198 10.38 -7.43 -2.61
CA PHE A 198 9.64 -7.82 -3.82
C PHE A 198 9.13 -6.59 -4.58
N GLU A 199 8.55 -5.63 -3.86
CA GLU A 199 8.08 -4.36 -4.45
C GLU A 199 9.27 -3.40 -4.60
N SER A 200 9.57 -2.98 -5.83
CA SER A 200 10.84 -2.33 -6.17
C SER A 200 11.01 -0.89 -5.69
N GLY A 201 9.95 -0.25 -5.18
CA GLY A 201 9.98 1.18 -4.83
C GLY A 201 9.93 2.13 -6.02
N ILE A 202 9.53 1.67 -7.21
CA ILE A 202 9.47 2.48 -8.44
C ILE A 202 8.02 2.74 -8.88
N GLY A 203 7.30 1.71 -9.33
CA GLY A 203 6.00 1.87 -10.02
C GLY A 203 4.80 2.04 -9.09
N ARG A 204 4.87 1.52 -7.86
CA ARG A 204 3.79 1.59 -6.87
C ARG A 204 4.05 2.70 -5.85
N GLY A 205 3.07 3.58 -5.69
CA GLY A 205 3.01 4.61 -4.66
C GLY A 205 2.17 4.15 -3.47
N MET A 206 1.25 5.02 -3.04
CA MET A 206 0.23 4.70 -2.05
C MET A 206 -1.07 4.35 -2.76
N GLY A 207 -1.49 3.07 -2.72
CA GLY A 207 -2.75 2.63 -3.34
C GLY A 207 -3.97 3.21 -2.64
N PHE A 208 -5.00 3.61 -3.37
CA PHE A 208 -6.25 4.15 -2.81
C PHE A 208 -6.96 3.08 -1.96
N ARG A 209 -7.24 1.93 -2.57
CA ARG A 209 -7.78 0.74 -1.91
C ARG A 209 -6.87 0.23 -0.79
N ASP A 210 -5.57 0.10 -1.04
CA ASP A 210 -4.62 -0.44 -0.05
C ASP A 210 -4.57 0.44 1.20
N SER A 211 -4.45 1.76 1.02
CA SER A 211 -4.32 2.69 2.14
C SER A 211 -5.61 2.78 2.97
N ASN A 212 -6.78 2.66 2.34
CA ASN A 212 -8.05 2.59 3.06
C ASN A 212 -8.18 1.30 3.89
N GLN A 213 -7.73 0.16 3.39
CA GLN A 213 -7.75 -1.09 4.14
C GLN A 213 -6.67 -1.14 5.22
N ASP A 214 -5.48 -0.57 4.98
CA ASP A 214 -4.42 -0.48 5.99
C ASP A 214 -4.88 0.33 7.23
N LEU A 215 -5.80 1.30 7.05
CA LEU A 215 -6.35 2.12 8.14
C LEU A 215 -7.12 1.31 9.19
N ILE A 216 -7.84 0.24 8.80
CA ILE A 216 -8.70 -0.50 9.75
C ILE A 216 -7.88 -1.29 10.78
N GLY A 217 -6.64 -1.62 10.47
CA GLY A 217 -5.70 -2.26 11.41
C GLY A 217 -4.78 -1.28 12.14
N PHE A 218 -4.89 0.02 11.81
CA PHE A 218 -3.97 1.05 12.27
C PHE A 218 -4.63 2.11 13.15
N VAL A 219 -5.92 2.38 12.96
CA VAL A 219 -6.59 3.55 13.54
C VAL A 219 -6.46 3.65 15.06
N HIS A 220 -6.51 2.52 15.77
CA HIS A 220 -6.35 2.47 17.23
C HIS A 220 -4.94 2.83 17.71
N GLN A 221 -3.94 2.79 16.82
CA GLN A 221 -2.55 3.09 17.16
C GLN A 221 -2.27 4.59 17.15
N ILE A 222 -2.58 5.29 16.05
CA ILE A 222 -2.38 6.74 15.91
C ILE A 222 -3.55 7.37 15.14
N PRO A 223 -4.67 7.66 15.81
CA PRO A 223 -5.87 8.16 15.16
C PRO A 223 -5.66 9.48 14.40
N GLU A 224 -4.77 10.36 14.89
CA GLU A 224 -4.51 11.66 14.25
C GLU A 224 -3.89 11.49 12.86
N ARG A 225 -2.99 10.52 12.70
CA ARG A 225 -2.39 10.19 11.40
C ARG A 225 -3.36 9.42 10.51
N ALA A 226 -4.26 8.63 11.09
CA ALA A 226 -5.33 7.99 10.34
C ALA A 226 -6.26 9.04 9.70
N ARG A 227 -6.62 10.09 10.46
CA ARG A 227 -7.42 11.22 9.98
C ARG A 227 -6.75 11.95 8.81
N GLU A 228 -5.46 12.29 8.95
CA GLU A 228 -4.68 12.93 7.88
C GLU A 228 -4.68 12.06 6.63
N ARG A 229 -4.44 10.75 6.78
CA ARG A 229 -4.41 9.80 5.67
C ARG A 229 -5.74 9.73 4.93
N ILE A 230 -6.88 9.73 5.65
CA ILE A 230 -8.20 9.73 5.02
C ILE A 230 -8.38 10.97 4.14
N ILE A 231 -7.98 12.15 4.64
CA ILE A 231 -8.03 13.41 3.90
C ILE A 231 -7.12 13.36 2.67
N ASP A 232 -5.89 12.84 2.82
CA ASP A 232 -4.94 12.70 1.70
C ASP A 232 -5.51 11.80 0.58
N ILE A 233 -6.14 10.68 0.94
CA ILE A 233 -6.74 9.73 0.00
C ILE A 233 -7.95 10.38 -0.70
N ALA A 234 -8.89 10.93 0.08
CA ALA A 234 -10.08 11.59 -0.44
C ALA A 234 -9.72 12.77 -1.36
N SER A 235 -8.61 13.46 -1.08
CA SER A 235 -8.08 14.55 -1.91
C SER A 235 -7.78 14.14 -3.35
N THR A 236 -7.62 12.84 -3.63
CA THR A 236 -7.31 12.30 -4.97
C THR A 236 -8.53 11.74 -5.69
N GLN A 237 -9.72 11.79 -5.08
CA GLN A 237 -10.96 11.34 -5.70
C GLN A 237 -11.40 12.34 -6.80
N PHE A 238 -12.09 11.86 -7.83
CA PHE A 238 -12.74 12.71 -8.84
C PHE A 238 -14.17 13.09 -8.44
N GLU A 239 -14.71 14.14 -9.04
CA GLU A 239 -16.06 14.67 -8.72
C GLU A 239 -17.19 13.67 -9.02
N ASP A 240 -16.97 12.68 -9.89
CA ASP A 240 -17.92 11.62 -10.21
C ASP A 240 -17.82 10.39 -9.28
N GLY A 241 -16.99 10.49 -8.25
CA GLY A 241 -16.74 9.45 -7.25
C GLY A 241 -15.67 8.44 -7.63
N SER A 242 -15.25 8.37 -8.91
CA SER A 242 -14.13 7.53 -9.32
C SER A 242 -12.82 8.01 -8.69
N CYS A 243 -11.80 7.16 -8.65
CA CYS A 243 -10.55 7.45 -7.95
C CYS A 243 -9.34 7.22 -8.86
N TYR A 244 -8.27 7.97 -8.62
CA TYR A 244 -6.95 7.47 -8.98
C TYR A 244 -6.68 6.18 -8.20
N HIS A 245 -6.14 5.17 -8.88
CA HIS A 245 -5.86 3.89 -8.23
C HIS A 245 -4.70 3.98 -7.21
N GLN A 246 -3.81 4.97 -7.38
CA GLN A 246 -2.77 5.31 -6.41
C GLN A 246 -2.38 6.79 -6.46
N TYR A 247 -1.66 7.25 -5.44
CA TYR A 247 -1.02 8.57 -5.40
C TYR A 247 0.48 8.48 -5.08
N GLN A 248 1.23 9.50 -5.49
CA GLN A 248 2.67 9.56 -5.29
C GLN A 248 3.01 9.99 -3.84
N PRO A 249 3.76 9.21 -3.04
CA PRO A 249 4.00 9.51 -1.63
C PRO A 249 4.61 10.89 -1.37
N LEU A 250 5.55 11.32 -2.23
CA LEU A 250 6.27 12.59 -2.06
C LEU A 250 5.38 13.82 -2.30
N THR A 251 4.44 13.75 -3.25
CA THR A 251 3.65 14.92 -3.67
C THR A 251 2.20 14.84 -3.22
N LYS A 252 1.76 13.69 -2.71
CA LYS A 252 0.36 13.37 -2.39
C LYS A 252 -0.62 13.56 -3.57
N LYS A 253 -0.10 13.48 -4.81
CA LYS A 253 -0.91 13.63 -6.04
C LYS A 253 -1.27 12.28 -6.63
N GLY A 254 -2.55 12.12 -6.98
CA GLY A 254 -3.02 10.96 -7.73
C GLY A 254 -2.29 10.78 -9.06
N ASN A 255 -2.12 9.53 -9.50
CA ASN A 255 -1.52 9.23 -10.80
C ASN A 255 -2.13 7.97 -11.43
N ALA A 256 -1.97 7.86 -12.75
CA ALA A 256 -2.48 6.74 -13.55
C ALA A 256 -1.37 5.73 -13.93
N ALA A 257 -0.25 5.68 -13.20
CA ALA A 257 0.91 4.86 -13.58
C ALA A 257 0.61 3.34 -13.55
N ILE A 258 -0.36 2.93 -12.72
CA ILE A 258 -0.85 1.54 -12.63
C ILE A 258 -2.31 1.42 -13.08
N GLY A 259 -2.79 2.37 -13.89
CA GLY A 259 -4.16 2.40 -14.38
C GLY A 259 -5.12 3.27 -13.57
N GLY A 260 -6.40 3.05 -13.82
CA GLY A 260 -7.57 3.70 -13.24
C GLY A 260 -8.83 2.98 -13.71
N ASP A 261 -10.01 3.44 -13.26
CA ASP A 261 -11.31 2.80 -13.54
C ASP A 261 -11.51 1.47 -12.78
N PHE A 262 -10.97 1.35 -11.57
CA PHE A 262 -11.22 0.22 -10.67
C PHE A 262 -12.45 0.53 -9.81
N ASN A 263 -13.58 -0.11 -10.13
CA ASN A 263 -14.88 0.35 -9.63
C ASN A 263 -15.17 -0.02 -8.16
N ASP A 264 -14.30 -0.80 -7.53
CA ASP A 264 -14.35 -1.05 -6.09
C ASP A 264 -13.70 0.08 -5.28
N ASP A 265 -12.75 0.83 -5.87
CA ASP A 265 -11.96 1.87 -5.19
C ASP A 265 -12.81 2.82 -4.32
N PRO A 266 -13.89 3.42 -4.83
CA PRO A 266 -14.62 4.46 -4.10
C PRO A 266 -15.21 3.98 -2.77
N LEU A 267 -15.65 2.71 -2.68
CA LEU A 267 -16.30 2.17 -1.49
C LEU A 267 -15.36 2.04 -0.30
N TRP A 268 -14.04 1.86 -0.54
CA TRP A 268 -13.07 1.75 0.55
C TRP A 268 -12.91 3.05 1.34
N LEU A 269 -13.26 4.20 0.77
CA LEU A 269 -13.26 5.47 1.51
C LEU A 269 -14.37 5.49 2.58
N ILE A 270 -15.51 4.85 2.31
CA ILE A 270 -16.58 4.69 3.28
C ILE A 270 -16.12 3.76 4.42
N LEU A 271 -15.43 2.67 4.09
CA LEU A 271 -14.81 1.78 5.09
C LEU A 271 -13.92 2.57 6.06
N SER A 272 -12.87 3.20 5.54
CA SER A 272 -11.85 3.82 6.40
C SER A 272 -12.42 4.95 7.24
N THR A 273 -13.35 5.74 6.68
CA THR A 273 -14.00 6.85 7.38
C THR A 273 -14.92 6.34 8.48
N THR A 274 -15.73 5.31 8.21
CA THR A 274 -16.65 4.77 9.22
C THR A 274 -15.90 4.07 10.35
N GLU A 275 -14.83 3.32 10.07
CA GLU A 275 -13.99 2.73 11.12
C GLU A 275 -13.24 3.80 11.92
N TYR A 276 -12.77 4.87 11.28
CA TYR A 276 -12.19 6.01 11.99
C TYR A 276 -13.16 6.66 12.98
N ILE A 277 -14.39 6.91 12.55
CA ILE A 277 -15.41 7.50 13.41
C ILE A 277 -15.80 6.55 14.54
N LYS A 278 -15.86 5.22 14.30
CA LYS A 278 -16.14 4.23 15.35
C LYS A 278 -15.08 4.19 16.43
N GLU A 279 -13.80 4.28 16.04
CA GLU A 279 -12.67 4.26 16.97
C GLU A 279 -12.61 5.56 17.80
N THR A 280 -12.81 6.72 17.16
CA THR A 280 -12.51 8.02 17.78
C THR A 280 -13.72 8.81 18.28
N GLY A 281 -14.89 8.57 17.69
CA GLY A 281 -16.05 9.45 17.83
C GLY A 281 -15.87 10.83 17.16
N ASP A 282 -14.81 11.05 16.36
CA ASP A 282 -14.58 12.33 15.69
C ASP A 282 -15.44 12.47 14.42
N PHE A 283 -16.67 12.94 14.59
CA PHE A 283 -17.55 13.28 13.47
C PHE A 283 -17.13 14.55 12.73
N THR A 284 -16.22 15.37 13.27
CA THR A 284 -15.81 16.63 12.62
C THR A 284 -15.07 16.39 11.31
N LEU A 285 -14.48 15.20 11.13
CA LEU A 285 -13.91 14.77 9.86
C LEU A 285 -14.90 14.92 8.69
N LEU A 286 -16.20 14.67 8.92
CA LEU A 286 -17.22 14.75 7.87
C LEU A 286 -17.41 16.16 7.32
N ASP A 287 -17.11 17.18 8.12
CA ASP A 287 -17.26 18.59 7.78
C ASP A 287 -15.98 19.21 7.18
N GLU A 288 -14.87 18.47 7.19
CA GLU A 288 -13.60 18.94 6.62
C GLU A 288 -13.73 19.21 5.12
N LEU A 289 -13.17 20.33 4.67
CA LEU A 289 -13.15 20.68 3.25
C LEU A 289 -11.98 19.98 2.57
N VAL A 290 -12.30 18.97 1.78
CA VAL A 290 -11.37 18.12 1.04
C VAL A 290 -11.50 18.42 -0.46
N PRO A 291 -10.38 18.63 -1.19
CA PRO A 291 -10.41 18.84 -2.64
C PRO A 291 -10.78 17.57 -3.41
N PHE A 292 -11.44 17.71 -4.55
CA PHE A 292 -11.42 16.67 -5.59
C PHE A 292 -10.21 16.89 -6.51
N ASP A 293 -9.58 15.80 -6.99
CA ASP A 293 -8.47 15.81 -7.96
C ASP A 293 -7.30 16.72 -7.54
N ASN A 294 -7.04 16.78 -6.23
CA ASN A 294 -6.08 17.67 -5.58
C ASN A 294 -6.27 19.17 -5.95
N ASP A 295 -7.45 19.58 -6.41
CA ASP A 295 -7.82 20.95 -6.77
C ASP A 295 -8.62 21.60 -5.64
N ALA A 296 -7.96 22.49 -4.89
CA ALA A 296 -8.56 23.23 -3.77
C ALA A 296 -9.79 24.05 -4.16
N SER A 297 -9.94 24.43 -5.45
CA SER A 297 -11.13 25.16 -5.90
C SER A 297 -12.40 24.31 -5.95
N LYS A 298 -12.24 22.98 -5.95
CA LYS A 298 -13.33 22.00 -6.01
C LYS A 298 -13.68 21.42 -4.63
N ALA A 299 -13.12 21.97 -3.56
CA ALA A 299 -13.26 21.38 -2.24
C ALA A 299 -14.72 21.27 -1.76
N LYS A 300 -15.06 20.11 -1.21
CA LYS A 300 -16.35 19.79 -0.58
C LYS A 300 -16.13 19.17 0.78
N THR A 301 -17.19 19.09 1.59
CA THR A 301 -17.15 18.37 2.86
C THR A 301 -16.75 16.91 2.62
N HIS A 302 -15.98 16.30 3.51
CA HIS A 302 -15.63 14.88 3.41
C HIS A 302 -16.87 13.96 3.31
N PHE A 303 -18.00 14.35 3.92
CA PHE A 303 -19.27 13.64 3.72
C PHE A 303 -19.69 13.56 2.24
N GLU A 304 -19.41 14.60 1.44
CA GLU A 304 -19.73 14.62 0.02
C GLU A 304 -18.86 13.65 -0.76
N HIS A 305 -17.60 13.46 -0.37
CA HIS A 305 -16.73 12.41 -0.90
C HIS A 305 -17.32 11.01 -0.66
N LEU A 306 -17.84 10.74 0.55
CA LEU A 306 -18.53 9.49 0.84
C LEU A 306 -19.80 9.32 0.01
N LYS A 307 -20.55 10.40 -0.18
CA LYS A 307 -21.77 10.39 -0.99
C LYS A 307 -21.44 10.06 -2.44
N VAL A 308 -20.48 10.75 -3.07
CA VAL A 308 -20.12 10.43 -4.45
C VAL A 308 -19.52 9.02 -4.58
N SER A 309 -18.79 8.52 -3.57
CA SER A 309 -18.36 7.12 -3.53
C SER A 309 -19.53 6.13 -3.56
N PHE A 310 -20.55 6.35 -2.74
CA PHE A 310 -21.74 5.50 -2.69
C PHE A 310 -22.51 5.55 -4.02
N TYR A 311 -22.76 6.76 -4.52
CA TYR A 311 -23.54 6.95 -5.75
C TYR A 311 -22.77 6.61 -7.02
N HIS A 312 -21.45 6.53 -6.98
CA HIS A 312 -20.66 5.99 -8.08
C HIS A 312 -21.12 4.57 -8.42
N VAL A 313 -21.30 3.71 -7.41
CA VAL A 313 -21.82 2.35 -7.64
C VAL A 313 -23.27 2.38 -8.12
N VAL A 314 -24.13 3.18 -7.48
CA VAL A 314 -25.55 3.32 -7.85
C VAL A 314 -25.73 3.72 -9.32
N ASN A 315 -24.86 4.58 -9.83
CA ASN A 315 -24.92 5.12 -11.18
C ASN A 315 -24.22 4.23 -12.23
N ASN A 316 -23.49 3.19 -11.81
CA ASN A 316 -22.72 2.32 -12.68
C ASN A 316 -23.12 0.85 -12.46
N LEU A 317 -24.38 0.53 -12.79
CA LEU A 317 -24.93 -0.82 -12.74
C LEU A 317 -25.06 -1.42 -14.14
N GLY A 318 -24.82 -2.72 -14.26
CA GLY A 318 -24.99 -3.47 -15.50
C GLY A 318 -26.40 -4.06 -15.67
N PRO A 319 -26.57 -4.95 -16.66
CA PRO A 319 -27.88 -5.49 -17.06
C PRO A 319 -28.65 -6.24 -15.96
N HIS A 320 -27.95 -6.79 -14.96
CA HIS A 320 -28.56 -7.53 -13.85
C HIS A 320 -28.73 -6.66 -12.60
N GLN A 321 -28.56 -5.33 -12.72
CA GLN A 321 -28.56 -4.38 -11.62
C GLN A 321 -27.42 -4.64 -10.61
N LEU A 322 -26.33 -5.25 -11.07
CA LEU A 322 -25.11 -5.47 -10.31
C LEU A 322 -24.05 -4.42 -10.70
N PRO A 323 -23.07 -4.10 -9.85
CA PRO A 323 -22.07 -3.08 -10.15
C PRO A 323 -21.22 -3.44 -11.35
N LEU A 324 -21.02 -2.50 -12.27
CA LEU A 324 -20.05 -2.64 -13.34
C LEU A 324 -18.65 -2.80 -12.75
N ILE A 325 -17.88 -3.75 -13.28
CA ILE A 325 -16.53 -4.03 -12.78
C ILE A 325 -15.49 -2.98 -13.20
N GLY A 326 -15.76 -2.20 -14.25
CA GLY A 326 -14.79 -1.27 -14.83
C GLY A 326 -13.59 -2.03 -15.39
N ARG A 327 -12.38 -1.61 -15.03
CA ARG A 327 -11.14 -2.32 -15.34
C ARG A 327 -11.01 -3.64 -14.60
N ALA A 328 -11.24 -3.60 -13.30
CA ALA A 328 -11.18 -4.70 -12.35
C ALA A 328 -11.82 -4.23 -11.03
N ASP A 329 -12.14 -5.19 -10.16
CA ASP A 329 -12.47 -4.91 -8.76
C ASP A 329 -11.21 -5.11 -7.88
N TRP A 330 -11.38 -5.50 -6.62
CA TRP A 330 -10.27 -5.81 -5.70
C TRP A 330 -9.25 -6.80 -6.30
N ASN A 331 -9.71 -7.73 -7.15
CA ASN A 331 -8.83 -8.61 -7.90
C ASN A 331 -8.36 -7.89 -9.16
N ASP A 332 -7.20 -7.22 -9.06
CA ASP A 332 -6.58 -6.46 -10.15
C ASP A 332 -6.41 -7.26 -11.45
N CYS A 333 -6.42 -8.60 -11.37
CA CYS A 333 -6.21 -9.48 -12.51
C CYS A 333 -7.49 -9.97 -13.19
N LEU A 334 -8.69 -9.64 -12.66
CA LEU A 334 -9.96 -9.98 -13.29
C LEU A 334 -10.38 -8.86 -14.28
N ASN A 335 -9.72 -8.82 -15.44
CA ASN A 335 -9.85 -7.72 -16.39
C ASN A 335 -10.85 -8.02 -17.52
N LEU A 336 -12.14 -7.92 -17.21
CA LEU A 336 -13.23 -8.35 -18.10
C LEU A 336 -13.46 -7.43 -19.32
N ASN A 337 -12.77 -6.28 -19.36
CA ASN A 337 -12.81 -5.31 -20.45
C ASN A 337 -11.45 -5.16 -21.18
N CYS A 338 -10.44 -5.99 -20.85
CA CYS A 338 -9.10 -5.83 -21.40
C CYS A 338 -8.96 -6.39 -22.82
N PHE A 339 -9.19 -7.70 -23.03
CA PHE A 339 -9.02 -8.39 -24.32
C PHE A 339 -7.64 -8.22 -24.98
N SER A 340 -6.56 -8.13 -24.19
CA SER A 340 -5.21 -8.00 -24.72
C SER A 340 -4.70 -9.29 -25.36
N ASN A 341 -4.04 -9.15 -26.51
CA ASN A 341 -3.23 -10.18 -27.14
C ASN A 341 -1.81 -9.70 -27.48
N ASP A 342 -1.43 -8.49 -27.05
CA ASP A 342 -0.09 -7.93 -27.21
C ASP A 342 0.70 -8.15 -25.91
N PRO A 343 1.82 -8.90 -25.94
CA PRO A 343 2.63 -9.16 -24.74
C PRO A 343 3.32 -7.91 -24.15
N ASN A 344 3.30 -6.77 -24.83
CA ASN A 344 3.87 -5.51 -24.35
C ASN A 344 2.85 -4.60 -23.67
N GLU A 345 1.57 -4.99 -23.64
CA GLU A 345 0.49 -4.24 -23.02
C GLU A 345 0.27 -4.72 -21.58
N SER A 346 0.35 -3.82 -20.60
CA SER A 346 -0.02 -4.15 -19.23
C SER A 346 -1.54 -4.24 -19.10
N PHE A 347 -2.03 -5.36 -18.54
CA PHE A 347 -3.45 -5.53 -18.21
C PHE A 347 -4.00 -4.44 -17.29
N GLN A 348 -3.14 -3.87 -16.44
CA GLN A 348 -3.48 -2.81 -15.48
C GLN A 348 -3.74 -1.45 -16.15
N THR A 349 -3.20 -1.21 -17.34
CA THR A 349 -3.38 0.07 -18.06
C THR A 349 -4.18 -0.06 -19.36
N THR A 350 -4.20 -1.25 -19.95
CA THR A 350 -4.80 -1.50 -21.26
C THR A 350 -6.30 -1.78 -21.18
N GLY A 351 -7.09 -1.15 -22.05
CA GLY A 351 -8.54 -1.37 -22.17
C GLY A 351 -8.95 -1.44 -23.64
N ASN A 352 -8.72 -2.58 -24.28
CA ASN A 352 -8.95 -2.72 -25.73
C ASN A 352 -10.44 -2.90 -26.09
N LYS A 353 -11.29 -3.19 -25.10
CA LYS A 353 -12.75 -3.10 -25.25
C LYS A 353 -13.34 -2.21 -24.17
N LYS A 354 -14.36 -1.45 -24.57
CA LYS A 354 -15.19 -0.66 -23.66
C LYS A 354 -16.61 -1.19 -23.71
N GLY A 355 -17.21 -1.42 -22.55
CA GLY A 355 -18.58 -1.87 -22.43
C GLY A 355 -19.10 -1.68 -21.02
N GLU A 356 -20.42 -1.67 -20.89
CA GLU A 356 -21.17 -1.47 -19.65
C GLU A 356 -21.95 -2.75 -19.30
N THR A 357 -21.32 -3.91 -19.51
CA THR A 357 -21.96 -5.22 -19.37
C THR A 357 -21.29 -6.13 -18.35
N ALA A 358 -19.99 -5.97 -18.11
CA ALA A 358 -19.26 -6.80 -17.17
C ALA A 358 -19.55 -6.33 -15.72
N GLU A 359 -20.02 -7.24 -14.88
CA GLU A 359 -20.54 -6.95 -13.53
C GLU A 359 -19.79 -7.75 -12.44
N SER A 360 -19.58 -7.17 -11.26
CA SER A 360 -18.88 -7.81 -10.13
C SER A 360 -19.78 -8.05 -8.93
N LEU A 361 -19.82 -9.30 -8.46
CA LEU A 361 -20.52 -9.65 -7.21
C LEU A 361 -19.72 -9.36 -5.97
N MET A 362 -18.40 -9.27 -6.10
CA MET A 362 -17.54 -8.81 -5.02
C MET A 362 -17.88 -7.35 -4.68
N ILE A 363 -17.99 -6.48 -5.69
CA ILE A 363 -18.43 -5.09 -5.49
C ILE A 363 -19.87 -5.05 -4.94
N ALA A 364 -20.77 -5.93 -5.42
CA ALA A 364 -22.13 -5.99 -4.90
C ALA A 364 -22.19 -6.29 -3.39
N GLY A 365 -21.44 -7.31 -2.92
CA GLY A 365 -21.32 -7.62 -1.50
C GLY A 365 -20.68 -6.49 -0.71
N LEU A 366 -19.58 -5.92 -1.23
CA LEU A 366 -18.87 -4.76 -0.66
C LEU A 366 -19.81 -3.54 -0.50
N PHE A 367 -20.62 -3.25 -1.52
CA PHE A 367 -21.62 -2.19 -1.52
C PHE A 367 -22.69 -2.41 -0.45
N VAL A 368 -23.15 -3.66 -0.24
CA VAL A 368 -24.12 -3.93 0.83
C VAL A 368 -23.49 -3.74 2.21
N VAL A 369 -22.25 -4.19 2.43
CA VAL A 369 -21.56 -3.98 3.72
C VAL A 369 -21.39 -2.49 4.01
N TYR A 370 -20.72 -1.74 3.13
CA TYR A 370 -20.42 -0.33 3.40
C TYR A 370 -21.57 0.63 3.10
N GLY A 371 -22.53 0.21 2.29
CA GLY A 371 -23.80 0.90 2.14
C GLY A 371 -24.64 0.86 3.42
N LYS A 372 -24.70 -0.28 4.11
CA LYS A 372 -25.32 -0.36 5.46
C LYS A 372 -24.61 0.57 6.45
N GLU A 373 -23.28 0.67 6.40
CA GLU A 373 -22.52 1.61 7.25
C GLU A 373 -22.77 3.08 6.86
N PHE A 374 -22.85 3.41 5.57
CA PHE A 374 -23.20 4.74 5.10
C PHE A 374 -24.62 5.16 5.53
N VAL A 375 -25.59 4.25 5.46
CA VAL A 375 -26.96 4.48 5.95
C VAL A 375 -26.96 4.75 7.46
N LYS A 376 -26.25 3.94 8.25
CA LYS A 376 -26.10 4.16 9.71
C LYS A 376 -25.48 5.52 10.00
N LEU A 377 -24.42 5.88 9.28
CA LEU A 377 -23.75 7.17 9.41
C LEU A 377 -24.69 8.33 9.11
N CYS A 378 -25.43 8.26 7.99
CA CYS A 378 -26.41 9.28 7.61
C CYS A 378 -27.48 9.49 8.69
N ARG A 379 -28.03 8.41 9.25
CA ARG A 379 -28.98 8.48 10.39
C ARG A 379 -28.34 9.14 11.60
N GLN A 380 -27.12 8.74 11.94
CA GLN A 380 -26.40 9.25 13.10
C GLN A 380 -26.17 10.76 13.04
N ILE A 381 -25.97 11.31 11.84
CA ILE A 381 -25.76 12.75 11.62
C ILE A 381 -27.03 13.51 11.19
N GLY A 382 -28.21 12.88 11.31
CA GLY A 382 -29.51 13.51 11.04
C GLY A 382 -29.83 13.75 9.56
N LYS A 383 -29.17 13.02 8.64
CA LYS A 383 -29.47 13.03 7.20
C LYS A 383 -30.45 11.90 6.84
N ASP A 384 -31.63 11.91 7.45
CA ASP A 384 -32.61 10.81 7.34
C ASP A 384 -33.11 10.56 5.91
N ALA A 385 -33.27 11.62 5.10
CA ALA A 385 -33.68 11.48 3.70
C ALA A 385 -32.62 10.74 2.86
N GLU A 386 -31.35 11.09 3.04
CA GLU A 386 -30.22 10.41 2.41
C GLU A 386 -30.14 8.95 2.86
N ALA A 387 -30.31 8.70 4.16
CA ALA A 387 -30.30 7.36 4.72
C ALA A 387 -31.40 6.48 4.12
N LEU A 388 -32.62 7.01 3.95
CA LEU A 388 -33.73 6.28 3.35
C LEU A 388 -33.48 5.95 1.88
N GLU A 389 -32.93 6.90 1.12
CA GLU A 389 -32.58 6.68 -0.28
C GLU A 389 -31.47 5.64 -0.45
N ALA A 390 -30.38 5.79 0.31
CA ALA A 390 -29.28 4.83 0.33
C ALA A 390 -29.75 3.42 0.77
N GLU A 391 -30.64 3.33 1.76
CA GLU A 391 -31.21 2.05 2.20
C GLU A 391 -32.01 1.35 1.09
N ASN A 392 -32.75 2.10 0.26
CA ASN A 392 -33.43 1.53 -0.90
C ASN A 392 -32.43 0.94 -1.91
N HIS A 393 -31.32 1.64 -2.19
CA HIS A 393 -30.27 1.12 -3.09
C HIS A 393 -29.60 -0.14 -2.52
N VAL A 394 -29.31 -0.16 -1.22
CA VAL A 394 -28.77 -1.34 -0.54
C VAL A 394 -29.73 -2.52 -0.65
N ASN A 395 -31.02 -2.32 -0.38
CA ASN A 395 -32.02 -3.38 -0.48
C ASN A 395 -32.20 -3.90 -1.93
N ASN A 396 -32.16 -2.99 -2.91
CA ASN A 396 -32.20 -3.38 -4.32
C ASN A 396 -30.98 -4.22 -4.71
N MET A 397 -29.79 -3.90 -4.20
CA MET A 397 -28.58 -4.69 -4.44
C MET A 397 -28.68 -6.10 -3.81
N ILE A 398 -29.20 -6.20 -2.58
CA ILE A 398 -29.45 -7.49 -1.91
C ILE A 398 -30.33 -8.39 -2.78
N GLU A 399 -31.43 -7.85 -3.31
CA GLU A 399 -32.35 -8.61 -4.16
C GLU A 399 -31.72 -8.94 -5.53
N ALA A 400 -30.95 -8.04 -6.13
CA ALA A 400 -30.21 -8.32 -7.36
C ALA A 400 -29.21 -9.46 -7.18
N VAL A 401 -28.45 -9.48 -6.08
CA VAL A 401 -27.53 -10.59 -5.76
C VAL A 401 -28.28 -11.90 -5.52
N LYS A 402 -29.42 -11.89 -4.83
CA LYS A 402 -30.23 -13.10 -4.62
C LYS A 402 -30.80 -13.64 -5.94
N GLN A 403 -31.24 -12.76 -6.83
CA GLN A 403 -31.89 -13.15 -8.09
C GLN A 403 -30.89 -13.56 -9.18
N HIS A 404 -29.78 -12.85 -9.29
CA HIS A 404 -28.84 -12.96 -10.40
C HIS A 404 -27.44 -13.41 -9.97
N GLY A 405 -27.11 -13.33 -8.68
CA GLY A 405 -25.78 -13.65 -8.17
C GLY A 405 -25.64 -15.00 -7.50
N TRP A 406 -26.68 -15.84 -7.48
CA TRP A 406 -26.66 -17.16 -6.86
C TRP A 406 -26.53 -18.28 -7.89
N ASP A 407 -25.54 -19.16 -7.73
CA ASP A 407 -25.27 -20.26 -8.67
C ASP A 407 -25.91 -21.61 -8.25
N GLY A 408 -26.48 -21.67 -7.05
CA GLY A 408 -27.13 -22.85 -6.49
C GLY A 408 -26.51 -23.29 -5.17
N ASP A 409 -25.17 -23.34 -5.10
CA ASP A 409 -24.40 -23.73 -3.92
C ASP A 409 -23.51 -22.60 -3.37
N TRP A 410 -23.16 -21.62 -4.20
CA TRP A 410 -22.33 -20.46 -3.88
C TRP A 410 -22.75 -19.22 -4.67
N TYR A 411 -22.22 -18.04 -4.32
CA TYR A 411 -22.41 -16.81 -5.10
C TYR A 411 -21.51 -16.84 -6.33
N LEU A 412 -22.00 -16.40 -7.48
CA LEU A 412 -21.18 -16.20 -8.67
C LEU A 412 -20.01 -15.24 -8.39
N ARG A 413 -19.01 -15.21 -9.27
CA ARG A 413 -17.92 -14.23 -9.18
C ARG A 413 -18.24 -12.94 -9.90
N ALA A 414 -18.74 -13.05 -11.12
CA ALA A 414 -18.97 -11.94 -12.03
C ALA A 414 -19.82 -12.37 -13.24
N TYR A 415 -20.22 -11.38 -14.04
CA TYR A 415 -20.61 -11.56 -15.43
C TYR A 415 -19.53 -10.94 -16.34
N ASP A 416 -19.13 -11.64 -17.39
CA ASP A 416 -18.15 -11.16 -18.37
C ASP A 416 -18.74 -10.09 -19.32
N TYR A 417 -17.90 -9.52 -20.20
CA TYR A 417 -18.32 -8.56 -21.21
C TYR A 417 -19.49 -9.05 -22.08
N TYR A 418 -19.62 -10.35 -22.31
CA TYR A 418 -20.70 -10.95 -23.10
C TYR A 418 -21.91 -11.38 -22.26
N GLY A 419 -21.93 -11.05 -20.95
CA GLY A 419 -22.98 -11.45 -20.03
C GLY A 419 -22.94 -12.92 -19.65
N LYS A 420 -21.81 -13.62 -19.83
CA LYS A 420 -21.64 -15.00 -19.36
C LYS A 420 -21.20 -15.02 -17.91
N LYS A 421 -21.68 -16.02 -17.16
CA LYS A 421 -21.30 -16.22 -15.76
C LYS A 421 -19.82 -16.56 -15.63
N ILE A 422 -19.19 -16.03 -14.59
CA ILE A 422 -17.86 -16.40 -14.07
C ILE A 422 -18.04 -16.88 -12.63
N GLY A 423 -17.33 -17.92 -12.22
CA GLY A 423 -17.51 -18.51 -10.89
C GLY A 423 -18.81 -19.29 -10.78
N SER A 424 -19.16 -20.01 -11.85
CA SER A 424 -20.34 -20.87 -11.94
C SER A 424 -19.94 -22.33 -12.12
N ASN A 425 -20.78 -23.24 -11.66
CA ASN A 425 -20.73 -24.66 -11.99
C ASN A 425 -20.89 -24.93 -13.51
N GLU A 426 -21.38 -23.95 -14.28
CA GLU A 426 -21.42 -23.95 -15.74
C GLU A 426 -20.03 -23.75 -16.39
N ASN A 427 -19.06 -23.20 -15.66
CA ASN A 427 -17.70 -22.99 -16.17
C ASN A 427 -16.85 -24.28 -16.13
N GLU A 428 -15.91 -24.42 -17.05
CA GLU A 428 -14.96 -25.55 -17.08
C GLU A 428 -13.93 -25.45 -15.94
N GLU A 429 -13.36 -24.25 -15.77
CA GLU A 429 -12.37 -23.86 -14.77
C GLU A 429 -12.85 -22.58 -14.07
N GLY A 430 -12.32 -22.26 -12.89
CA GLY A 430 -12.77 -21.12 -12.09
C GLY A 430 -14.25 -21.23 -11.73
N LYS A 431 -14.68 -22.37 -11.19
CA LYS A 431 -16.08 -22.64 -10.85
C LYS A 431 -16.55 -21.91 -9.61
N ILE A 432 -15.65 -21.70 -8.65
CA ILE A 432 -15.93 -20.96 -7.42
C ILE A 432 -14.74 -20.05 -7.12
N PHE A 433 -15.05 -18.86 -6.60
CA PHE A 433 -14.10 -17.81 -6.26
C PHE A 433 -14.38 -17.31 -4.85
N ILE A 434 -13.34 -17.08 -4.06
CA ILE A 434 -13.44 -16.75 -2.63
C ILE A 434 -14.05 -15.37 -2.36
N GLU A 435 -13.81 -14.37 -3.23
CA GLU A 435 -14.05 -12.97 -2.88
C GLU A 435 -15.53 -12.66 -2.68
N SER A 436 -16.39 -13.09 -3.61
CA SER A 436 -17.83 -12.89 -3.48
C SER A 436 -18.43 -13.70 -2.32
N GLN A 437 -17.85 -14.86 -1.98
CA GLN A 437 -18.30 -15.63 -0.82
C GLN A 437 -18.06 -14.86 0.47
N GLY A 438 -16.88 -14.27 0.64
CA GLY A 438 -16.54 -13.45 1.80
C GLY A 438 -17.44 -12.22 1.92
N TRP A 439 -17.52 -11.41 0.87
CA TRP A 439 -18.28 -10.15 0.91
C TRP A 439 -19.79 -10.36 1.02
N CYS A 440 -20.38 -11.31 0.31
CA CYS A 440 -21.82 -11.60 0.44
C CYS A 440 -22.16 -12.21 1.81
N SER A 441 -21.25 -13.00 2.40
CA SER A 441 -21.42 -13.52 3.76
C SER A 441 -21.35 -12.41 4.81
N MET A 442 -20.36 -11.52 4.72
CA MET A 442 -20.25 -10.34 5.59
C MET A 442 -21.43 -9.36 5.42
N ALA A 443 -22.00 -9.30 4.21
CA ALA A 443 -23.21 -8.54 3.93
C ALA A 443 -24.50 -9.21 4.45
N GLU A 444 -24.42 -10.47 4.91
CA GLU A 444 -25.54 -11.32 5.32
C GLU A 444 -26.60 -11.55 4.23
N ILE A 445 -26.20 -11.52 2.95
CA ILE A 445 -27.13 -11.65 1.82
C ILE A 445 -27.65 -13.08 1.75
N GLY A 446 -28.93 -13.31 2.03
CA GLY A 446 -29.49 -14.67 1.98
C GLY A 446 -29.22 -15.51 3.24
N LYS A 447 -28.85 -14.88 4.36
CA LYS A 447 -28.55 -15.57 5.62
C LYS A 447 -29.75 -16.37 6.14
N GLU A 448 -30.94 -15.79 6.12
CA GLU A 448 -32.17 -16.44 6.59
C GLU A 448 -32.61 -17.59 5.68
N GLU A 449 -32.29 -17.50 4.39
CA GLU A 449 -32.56 -18.51 3.37
C GLU A 449 -31.49 -19.62 3.32
N GLY A 450 -30.43 -19.54 4.14
CA GLY A 450 -29.36 -20.53 4.24
C GLY A 450 -28.26 -20.42 3.17
N LEU A 451 -28.25 -19.36 2.37
CA LEU A 451 -27.28 -19.18 1.26
C LEU A 451 -25.87 -18.94 1.80
N VAL A 452 -25.75 -18.13 2.85
CA VAL A 452 -24.46 -17.81 3.50
C VAL A 452 -23.80 -19.09 4.02
N GLU A 453 -24.54 -19.91 4.78
CA GLU A 453 -24.03 -21.17 5.31
C GLU A 453 -23.60 -22.12 4.18
N LYS A 454 -24.41 -22.20 3.13
CA LYS A 454 -24.13 -23.08 1.98
C LYS A 454 -22.92 -22.61 1.16
N SER A 455 -22.77 -21.30 0.98
CA SER A 455 -21.60 -20.69 0.33
C SER A 455 -20.31 -20.98 1.11
N LEU A 456 -20.31 -20.76 2.43
CA LEU A 456 -19.13 -21.02 3.28
C LEU A 456 -18.76 -22.51 3.33
N ASN A 457 -19.76 -23.41 3.34
CA ASN A 457 -19.50 -24.85 3.20
C ASN A 457 -18.83 -25.17 1.85
N SER A 458 -19.25 -24.52 0.76
CA SER A 458 -18.64 -24.69 -0.57
C SER A 458 -17.20 -24.16 -0.62
N VAL A 459 -16.90 -23.06 0.09
CA VAL A 459 -15.52 -22.57 0.28
C VAL A 459 -14.68 -23.64 0.98
N LYS A 460 -15.19 -24.20 2.08
CA LYS A 460 -14.51 -25.27 2.82
C LYS A 460 -14.26 -26.51 1.96
N GLU A 461 -15.20 -26.89 1.10
CA GLU A 461 -15.07 -28.07 0.26
C GLU A 461 -14.11 -27.88 -0.92
N HIS A 462 -14.16 -26.72 -1.58
CA HIS A 462 -13.52 -26.53 -2.88
C HIS A 462 -12.27 -25.66 -2.87
N LEU A 463 -12.09 -24.82 -1.85
CA LEU A 463 -11.04 -23.81 -1.80
C LEU A 463 -10.07 -23.97 -0.61
N ASP A 464 -10.48 -24.63 0.46
CA ASP A 464 -9.65 -24.81 1.65
C ASP A 464 -8.52 -25.83 1.43
N CYS A 465 -7.33 -25.52 1.95
CA CYS A 465 -6.23 -26.46 2.08
C CYS A 465 -5.43 -26.20 3.35
N GLU A 466 -4.44 -27.05 3.65
CA GLU A 466 -3.66 -26.97 4.90
C GLU A 466 -2.90 -25.65 5.11
N TYR A 467 -2.69 -24.87 4.04
CA TYR A 467 -1.96 -23.60 4.06
C TYR A 467 -2.87 -22.36 4.00
N GLY A 468 -4.19 -22.54 3.85
CA GLY A 468 -5.16 -21.46 3.67
C GLY A 468 -6.14 -21.70 2.52
N ILE A 469 -6.94 -20.69 2.22
CA ILE A 469 -8.01 -20.77 1.21
C ILE A 469 -7.50 -20.19 -0.11
N VAL A 470 -7.53 -20.99 -1.18
CA VAL A 470 -7.12 -20.56 -2.52
C VAL A 470 -8.16 -19.60 -3.12
N LEU A 471 -7.73 -18.74 -4.04
CA LEU A 471 -8.58 -17.71 -4.64
C LEU A 471 -9.75 -18.33 -5.42
N ASN A 472 -9.46 -19.26 -6.33
CA ASN A 472 -10.45 -19.91 -7.17
C ASN A 472 -10.11 -21.37 -7.45
N SER A 473 -11.15 -22.15 -7.77
CA SER A 473 -10.99 -23.57 -8.08
C SER A 473 -12.02 -24.05 -9.13
N PRO A 474 -11.63 -24.92 -10.09
CA PRO A 474 -10.24 -25.24 -10.45
C PRO A 474 -9.47 -23.99 -10.93
N ALA A 475 -8.14 -23.98 -10.79
CA ALA A 475 -7.30 -22.96 -11.40
C ALA A 475 -7.37 -23.03 -12.95
N PHE A 476 -7.13 -21.92 -13.63
CA PHE A 476 -7.11 -21.85 -15.09
C PHE A 476 -5.83 -22.50 -15.63
N THR A 477 -5.96 -23.36 -16.65
CA THR A 477 -4.81 -24.03 -17.30
C THR A 477 -4.49 -23.49 -18.69
N LYS A 478 -5.32 -22.59 -19.21
CA LYS A 478 -5.12 -21.88 -20.49
C LYS A 478 -5.44 -20.39 -20.31
N TYR A 479 -4.91 -19.56 -21.21
CA TYR A 479 -5.26 -18.15 -21.26
C TYR A 479 -6.69 -17.96 -21.76
N TYR A 480 -7.50 -17.24 -21.00
CA TYR A 480 -8.83 -16.76 -21.37
C TYR A 480 -8.73 -15.27 -21.62
N ILE A 481 -8.75 -14.88 -22.90
CA ILE A 481 -8.62 -13.47 -23.32
C ILE A 481 -9.74 -12.59 -22.75
N GLU A 482 -10.89 -13.19 -22.47
CA GLU A 482 -12.05 -12.55 -21.85
C GLU A 482 -11.84 -12.23 -20.35
N TYR A 483 -10.92 -12.92 -19.66
CA TYR A 483 -10.70 -12.79 -18.22
C TYR A 483 -9.45 -11.97 -17.87
N GLY A 484 -8.54 -11.79 -18.83
CA GLY A 484 -7.34 -10.98 -18.64
C GLY A 484 -6.27 -11.68 -17.81
N GLU A 485 -5.60 -10.91 -16.95
CA GLU A 485 -4.34 -11.32 -16.31
C GLU A 485 -4.48 -12.58 -15.45
N ILE A 486 -5.65 -12.81 -14.84
CA ILE A 486 -5.87 -13.92 -13.91
C ILE A 486 -5.56 -15.29 -14.50
N SER A 487 -5.73 -15.46 -15.82
CA SER A 487 -5.48 -16.73 -16.51
C SER A 487 -4.07 -16.83 -17.13
N THR A 488 -3.21 -15.84 -16.87
CA THR A 488 -1.82 -15.82 -17.36
C THR A 488 -0.84 -16.48 -16.39
N TYR A 489 -1.17 -16.46 -15.09
CA TYR A 489 -0.35 -17.10 -14.07
C TYR A 489 -0.42 -18.63 -14.19
N PRO A 490 0.68 -19.35 -13.92
CA PRO A 490 0.61 -20.79 -13.73
C PRO A 490 -0.35 -21.14 -12.58
N ALA A 491 -1.06 -22.27 -12.71
CA ALA A 491 -2.01 -22.74 -11.70
C ALA A 491 -1.35 -22.86 -10.31
N GLY A 492 -2.00 -22.30 -9.29
CA GLY A 492 -1.54 -22.30 -7.89
C GLY A 492 -0.69 -21.09 -7.50
N TYR A 493 -0.41 -20.18 -8.43
CA TYR A 493 0.34 -18.95 -8.15
C TYR A 493 -0.54 -17.73 -8.29
N LYS A 494 -0.32 -16.78 -7.38
CA LYS A 494 -0.89 -15.45 -7.49
C LYS A 494 -2.42 -15.57 -7.67
N GLU A 495 -3.03 -14.77 -8.54
CA GLU A 495 -4.48 -14.67 -8.65
C GLU A 495 -5.11 -15.91 -9.31
N ASN A 496 -4.31 -16.85 -9.83
CA ASN A 496 -4.78 -18.11 -10.41
C ASN A 496 -4.70 -19.29 -9.44
N GLY A 497 -5.68 -19.41 -8.54
CA GLY A 497 -5.73 -20.50 -7.56
C GLY A 497 -4.62 -20.45 -6.51
N GLY A 498 -3.93 -19.32 -6.35
CA GLY A 498 -3.00 -19.10 -5.24
C GLY A 498 -3.75 -18.74 -3.94
N ILE A 499 -3.06 -18.90 -2.82
CA ILE A 499 -3.58 -18.48 -1.50
C ILE A 499 -3.28 -17.00 -1.31
N PHE A 500 -4.30 -16.17 -1.52
CA PHE A 500 -4.22 -14.73 -1.30
C PHE A 500 -4.62 -14.40 0.14
N CYS A 501 -3.66 -14.40 1.06
CA CYS A 501 -3.93 -14.26 2.50
C CYS A 501 -4.82 -13.06 2.88
N HIS A 502 -4.86 -12.01 2.06
CA HIS A 502 -5.71 -10.83 2.26
C HIS A 502 -7.22 -11.15 2.20
N ASN A 503 -7.69 -12.02 1.30
CA ASN A 503 -9.12 -12.32 1.19
C ASN A 503 -9.62 -13.41 2.17
N ASN A 504 -8.69 -14.15 2.78
CA ASN A 504 -8.99 -15.21 3.75
C ASN A 504 -9.72 -14.68 5.01
N PRO A 505 -9.30 -13.53 5.61
CA PRO A 505 -10.05 -12.86 6.68
C PRO A 505 -11.53 -12.60 6.39
N TRP A 506 -11.95 -12.37 5.14
CA TRP A 506 -13.37 -12.17 4.83
C TRP A 506 -14.20 -13.42 5.08
N ILE A 507 -13.63 -14.60 4.79
CA ILE A 507 -14.23 -15.89 5.14
C ILE A 507 -14.25 -16.08 6.65
N MET A 508 -13.15 -15.76 7.35
CA MET A 508 -13.08 -15.88 8.82
C MET A 508 -14.14 -15.02 9.51
N ILE A 509 -14.35 -13.79 9.03
CA ILE A 509 -15.41 -12.90 9.53
C ILE A 509 -16.78 -13.49 9.21
N GLY A 510 -17.00 -13.99 7.99
CA GLY A 510 -18.24 -14.67 7.60
C GLY A 510 -18.59 -15.86 8.50
N GLU A 511 -17.64 -16.76 8.76
CA GLU A 511 -17.80 -17.91 9.66
C GLU A 511 -18.11 -17.46 11.10
N THR A 512 -17.44 -16.40 11.57
CA THR A 512 -17.72 -15.78 12.88
C THR A 512 -19.16 -15.27 12.96
N MET A 513 -19.65 -14.59 11.91
CA MET A 513 -21.00 -13.99 11.85
C MET A 513 -22.13 -15.03 11.82
N ILE A 514 -21.84 -16.27 11.45
CA ILE A 514 -22.78 -17.41 11.53
C ILE A 514 -22.52 -18.32 12.73
N GLY A 515 -21.61 -17.95 13.64
CA GLY A 515 -21.39 -18.61 14.92
C GLY A 515 -20.48 -19.84 14.86
N ARG A 516 -19.54 -19.89 13.91
CA ARG A 516 -18.56 -20.98 13.72
C ARG A 516 -17.12 -20.50 14.00
N GLY A 517 -16.93 -19.87 15.16
CA GLY A 517 -15.64 -19.28 15.60
C GLY A 517 -14.64 -20.26 16.20
#